data_AF-A0A535NET7-F1
#
_entry.id   AF-A0A535NET7-F1
#
_cell.length_a   1.000
_cell.length_b   1.000
_cell.length_c   1.000
_cell.angle_alpha   90.00
_cell.angle_beta   90.00
_cell.angle_gamma   90.00
#
_symmetry.space_group_name_H-M   'P 1'
#
loop_
_entity.id
_entity.type
_entity.pdbx_description
1 polymer ?
#
loop_
_entity_poly.entity_id
_entity_poly.type
_entity_poly.pdbx_seq_one_letter_code
_entity_poly.pdbx_strand_id
1 'polypeptide(L)'
;MRFLIVSAAALASCVLLGACAGYRFPGAPASGTGTVSGQVTVVPCAPVEKADAPCQGKPAANIAMIFTSSSSEQVIAQTDSAGNYAVELKAGKWTVAIKGAMRVISGPSTVTVEAGGSVIANYVVDSGIRLPAPAAGPVSPPSD
;
A
#
# COMPACT_ATOMS: atom_id res chain seq x y z
N MET A 1 70.25 43.86 6.86
CA MET A 1 69.73 43.64 5.48
C MET A 1 70.45 42.41 4.94
N ARG A 2 69.84 41.24 4.70
CA ARG A 2 68.56 40.95 4.05
C ARG A 2 67.96 39.66 4.63
N PHE A 3 66.64 39.69 4.81
CA PHE A 3 65.80 38.60 5.30
C PHE A 3 65.63 37.48 4.27
N LEU A 4 65.39 36.29 4.80
CA LEU A 4 65.18 34.99 4.18
C LEU A 4 63.83 34.87 3.42
N ILE A 5 63.67 33.70 2.77
CA ILE A 5 62.43 32.99 2.45
C ILE A 5 61.90 33.13 1.01
N VAL A 6 62.42 32.20 0.20
CA VAL A 6 61.77 31.50 -0.92
C VAL A 6 60.24 31.53 -0.79
N SER A 7 59.59 32.27 -1.67
CA SER A 7 58.14 32.43 -1.66
C SER A 7 57.51 31.88 -2.93
N ALA A 8 56.62 30.90 -2.72
CA ALA A 8 55.43 30.62 -3.51
C ALA A 8 55.61 30.04 -4.93
N ALA A 9 56.35 28.94 -5.05
CA ALA A 9 55.98 27.89 -5.99
C ALA A 9 55.03 26.91 -5.27
N ALA A 10 53.95 26.49 -5.93
CA ALA A 10 52.96 25.49 -5.48
C ALA A 10 51.69 26.02 -4.78
N LEU A 11 50.84 26.74 -5.51
CA LEU A 11 49.40 26.88 -5.19
C LEU A 11 48.56 26.77 -6.47
N ALA A 12 48.83 25.78 -7.31
CA ALA A 12 48.05 25.52 -8.52
C ALA A 12 48.07 24.03 -8.87
N SER A 13 47.23 23.19 -8.23
CA SER A 13 46.81 21.90 -8.84
C SER A 13 45.76 21.03 -8.12
N CYS A 14 45.15 21.42 -6.99
CA CYS A 14 44.19 20.53 -6.30
C CYS A 14 42.71 20.95 -6.46
N VAL A 15 42.15 20.93 -7.68
CA VAL A 15 40.70 21.22 -7.91
C VAL A 15 40.00 20.19 -8.81
N LEU A 16 40.44 18.92 -8.86
CA LEU A 16 39.85 17.93 -9.80
C LEU A 16 39.46 16.58 -9.18
N LEU A 17 38.85 16.55 -7.98
CA LEU A 17 38.38 15.28 -7.35
C LEU A 17 36.89 15.22 -6.99
N GLY A 18 36.03 16.08 -7.57
CA GLY A 18 34.62 16.19 -7.15
C GLY A 18 33.55 15.46 -7.99
N ALA A 19 33.89 14.79 -9.10
CA ALA A 19 32.89 14.48 -10.14
C ALA A 19 32.21 13.09 -10.10
N CYS A 20 32.49 12.22 -9.11
CA CYS A 20 32.01 10.83 -9.15
C CYS A 20 30.73 10.52 -8.34
N ALA A 21 30.05 11.51 -7.75
CA ALA A 21 28.89 11.23 -6.87
C ALA A 21 27.53 11.07 -7.59
N GLY A 22 27.47 11.22 -8.92
CA GLY A 22 26.21 11.26 -9.68
C GLY A 22 25.86 10.01 -10.50
N TYR A 23 26.74 9.01 -10.59
CA TYR A 23 26.49 7.85 -11.45
C TYR A 23 25.47 6.90 -10.81
N ARG A 24 24.18 7.06 -11.16
CA ARG A 24 23.16 6.05 -10.86
C ARG A 24 23.23 4.93 -11.89
N PHE A 25 23.58 3.73 -11.42
CA PHE A 25 23.53 2.53 -12.23
C PHE A 25 22.07 2.24 -12.65
N PRO A 26 21.78 2.06 -13.94
CA PRO A 26 20.48 1.58 -14.39
C PRO A 26 20.23 0.20 -13.77
N GLY A 27 19.31 0.11 -12.81
CA GLY A 27 18.97 -1.14 -12.12
C GLY A 27 19.37 -1.23 -10.65
N ALA A 28 19.96 -0.17 -10.05
CA ALA A 28 20.02 -0.10 -8.59
C ALA A 28 18.58 -0.01 -8.03
N PRO A 29 18.19 -0.85 -7.05
CA PRO A 29 16.89 -0.73 -6.42
C PRO A 29 16.73 0.68 -5.86
N ALA A 30 15.54 1.26 -6.00
CA ALA A 30 15.25 2.57 -5.44
C ALA A 30 15.47 2.50 -3.92
N SER A 31 16.51 3.18 -3.44
CA SER A 31 16.79 3.28 -2.02
C SER A 31 15.89 4.34 -1.40
N GLY A 32 15.15 3.96 -0.36
CA GLY A 32 14.24 4.85 0.37
C GLY A 32 12.89 4.19 0.64
N THR A 33 12.01 4.94 1.29
CA THR A 33 10.65 4.51 1.62
C THR A 33 9.63 5.45 0.99
N GLY A 34 8.39 4.97 0.84
CA GLY A 34 7.24 5.76 0.45
C GLY A 34 6.01 5.33 1.26
N THR A 35 4.94 6.10 1.20
CA THR A 35 3.73 5.84 1.97
C THR A 35 2.65 5.24 1.09
N VAL A 36 2.07 4.13 1.53
CA VAL A 36 0.83 3.59 0.97
C VAL A 36 -0.29 3.86 1.96
N SER A 37 -1.37 4.47 1.50
CA SER A 37 -2.56 4.72 2.32
C SER A 37 -3.83 4.38 1.56
N GLY A 38 -4.95 4.34 2.27
CA GLY A 38 -6.24 4.14 1.64
C GLY A 38 -7.31 3.74 2.64
N GLN A 39 -8.46 3.37 2.11
CA GLN A 39 -9.60 2.89 2.88
C GLN A 39 -9.97 1.46 2.47
N VAL A 40 -10.32 0.66 3.46
CA VAL A 40 -10.87 -0.69 3.29
C VAL A 40 -12.34 -0.67 3.66
N THR A 41 -13.17 -1.14 2.74
CA THR A 41 -14.62 -1.33 2.95
C THR A 41 -14.97 -2.81 2.86
N VAL A 42 -16.02 -3.23 3.56
CA VAL A 42 -16.47 -4.61 3.65
C VAL A 42 -17.92 -4.76 3.17
N VAL A 43 -18.17 -5.81 2.39
CA VAL A 43 -19.49 -6.24 1.89
C VAL A 43 -19.59 -7.78 1.91
N PRO A 44 -20.80 -8.38 1.96
CA PRO A 44 -22.06 -7.75 2.34
C PRO A 44 -22.04 -7.30 3.81
N CYS A 45 -22.93 -6.38 4.15
CA CYS A 45 -23.03 -5.72 5.45
C CYS A 45 -24.01 -6.39 6.40
N ALA A 46 -24.86 -7.25 5.86
CA ALA A 46 -25.76 -8.14 6.58
C ALA A 46 -25.85 -9.49 5.86
N PRO A 47 -26.29 -10.56 6.55
CA PRO A 47 -26.46 -11.86 5.90
C PRO A 47 -27.49 -11.90 4.79
N VAL A 48 -28.52 -11.07 4.89
CA VAL A 48 -29.51 -10.85 3.84
C VAL A 48 -29.57 -9.35 3.60
N GLU A 49 -29.13 -8.94 2.41
CA GLU A 49 -29.23 -7.54 1.96
C GLU A 49 -30.68 -7.27 1.52
N LYS A 50 -31.19 -6.08 1.85
CA LYS A 50 -32.50 -5.65 1.37
C LYS A 50 -32.38 -5.22 -0.09
N ALA A 51 -33.22 -5.77 -0.96
CA ALA A 51 -33.15 -5.48 -2.39
C ALA A 51 -33.41 -4.01 -2.73
N ASP A 52 -34.26 -3.34 -1.95
CA ASP A 52 -34.60 -1.92 -2.08
C ASP A 52 -33.57 -0.98 -1.40
N ALA A 53 -32.66 -1.52 -0.60
CA ALA A 53 -31.62 -0.78 0.11
C ALA A 53 -30.32 -1.60 0.20
N PRO A 54 -29.62 -1.86 -0.92
CA PRO A 54 -28.39 -2.62 -0.92
C PRO A 54 -27.30 -1.89 -0.15
N CYS A 55 -26.52 -2.60 0.66
CA CYS A 55 -25.42 -1.98 1.36
C CYS A 55 -24.35 -1.44 0.39
N GLN A 56 -23.95 -0.19 0.62
CA GLN A 56 -22.88 0.47 -0.13
C GLN A 56 -21.47 0.14 0.40
N GLY A 57 -21.35 -0.90 1.22
CA GLY A 57 -20.15 -1.20 1.99
C GLY A 57 -20.09 -0.44 3.32
N LYS A 58 -19.44 -1.06 4.30
CA LYS A 58 -19.12 -0.43 5.59
C LYS A 58 -17.61 -0.31 5.75
N PRO A 59 -17.10 0.67 6.51
CA PRO A 59 -15.69 0.68 6.89
C PRO A 59 -15.27 -0.63 7.54
N ALA A 60 -14.17 -1.21 7.06
CA ALA A 60 -13.62 -2.44 7.61
C ALA A 60 -12.60 -2.10 8.69
N ALA A 61 -13.02 -2.08 9.96
CA ALA A 61 -12.15 -1.73 11.08
C ALA A 61 -11.32 -2.92 11.58
N ASN A 62 -10.13 -2.64 12.13
CA ASN A 62 -9.23 -3.62 12.73
C ASN A 62 -8.79 -4.77 11.79
N ILE A 63 -8.71 -4.47 10.50
CA ILE A 63 -8.26 -5.42 9.47
C ILE A 63 -6.74 -5.34 9.35
N ALA A 64 -6.08 -6.48 9.43
CA ALA A 64 -4.64 -6.58 9.18
C ALA A 64 -4.38 -6.80 7.69
N MET A 65 -3.85 -5.77 7.04
CA MET A 65 -3.35 -5.81 5.67
C MET A 65 -1.89 -6.24 5.68
N ILE A 66 -1.54 -7.23 4.87
CA ILE A 66 -0.20 -7.79 4.76
C ILE A 66 0.38 -7.35 3.41
N PHE A 67 1.45 -6.57 3.46
CA PHE A 67 2.23 -6.19 2.31
C PHE A 67 3.45 -7.10 2.25
N THR A 68 3.62 -7.84 1.15
CA THR A 68 4.77 -8.74 0.96
C THR A 68 5.64 -8.27 -0.20
N SER A 69 6.93 -8.03 0.04
CA SER A 69 7.87 -7.66 -1.00
C SER A 69 8.30 -8.88 -1.84
N SER A 70 8.98 -8.64 -2.96
CA SER A 70 9.61 -9.71 -3.74
C SER A 70 10.72 -10.46 -2.99
N SER A 71 11.28 -9.86 -1.93
CA SER A 71 12.27 -10.49 -1.05
C SER A 71 11.64 -11.19 0.15
N SER A 72 10.31 -11.39 0.13
CA SER A 72 9.53 -12.00 1.22
C SER A 72 9.52 -11.20 2.53
N GLU A 73 9.88 -9.90 2.50
CA GLU A 73 9.69 -9.00 3.63
C GLU A 73 8.19 -8.74 3.81
N GLN A 74 7.69 -8.80 5.04
CA GLN A 74 6.29 -8.53 5.34
C GLN A 74 6.14 -7.32 6.25
N VAL A 75 5.23 -6.43 5.89
CA VAL A 75 4.80 -5.29 6.72
C VAL A 75 3.30 -5.37 6.88
N ILE A 76 2.83 -5.17 8.12
CA ILE A 76 1.41 -5.25 8.46
C ILE A 76 0.88 -3.85 8.77
N ALA A 77 -0.18 -3.45 8.08
CA ALA A 77 -0.96 -2.26 8.40
C ALA A 77 -2.29 -2.67 9.01
N GLN A 78 -2.76 -1.94 10.04
CA GLN A 78 -4.05 -2.18 10.66
C GLN A 78 -5.00 -1.05 10.30
N THR A 79 -6.22 -1.37 9.89
CA THR A 79 -7.22 -0.34 9.59
C THR A 79 -7.83 0.22 10.87
N ASP A 80 -8.08 1.53 10.87
CA ASP A 80 -8.74 2.24 11.97
C ASP A 80 -10.27 2.00 11.98
N SER A 81 -10.99 2.65 12.90
CA SER A 81 -12.45 2.55 13.03
C SER A 81 -13.22 3.07 11.81
N ALA A 82 -12.61 3.95 11.01
CA ALA A 82 -13.12 4.46 9.74
C ALA A 82 -12.61 3.67 8.53
N GLY A 83 -11.93 2.54 8.77
CA GLY A 83 -11.41 1.66 7.74
C GLY A 83 -10.17 2.20 7.03
N ASN A 84 -9.59 3.30 7.50
CA ASN A 84 -8.40 3.88 6.88
C ASN A 84 -7.15 3.16 7.36
N TYR A 85 -6.13 3.12 6.50
CA TYR A 85 -4.80 2.66 6.87
C TYR A 85 -3.74 3.55 6.23
N ALA A 86 -2.56 3.56 6.83
CA ALA A 86 -1.35 4.10 6.25
C ALA A 86 -0.16 3.24 6.67
N VAL A 87 0.77 3.01 5.75
CA VAL A 87 1.98 2.22 5.99
C VAL A 87 3.14 2.78 5.19
N GLU A 88 4.30 2.82 5.83
CA GLU A 88 5.55 3.16 5.18
C GLU A 88 6.22 1.88 4.67
N LEU A 89 6.55 1.83 3.39
CA LEU A 89 7.15 0.68 2.72
C LEU A 89 8.40 1.12 1.99
N LYS A 90 9.40 0.23 1.92
CA LYS A 90 10.56 0.45 1.04
C LYS A 90 10.10 0.56 -0.42
N ALA A 91 10.79 1.40 -1.18
CA ALA A 91 10.52 1.52 -2.60
C ALA A 91 10.71 0.17 -3.32
N GLY A 92 9.76 -0.17 -4.17
CA GLY A 92 9.66 -1.49 -4.78
C GLY A 92 8.21 -1.95 -4.96
N LYS A 93 8.06 -3.18 -5.43
CA LYS A 93 6.75 -3.81 -5.67
C LYS A 93 6.36 -4.68 -4.48
N TRP A 94 5.12 -4.51 -4.04
CA TRP A 94 4.53 -5.23 -2.91
C TRP A 94 3.24 -5.91 -3.35
N THR A 95 3.06 -7.18 -2.98
CA THR A 95 1.77 -7.85 -3.08
C THR A 95 0.96 -7.54 -1.82
N VAL A 96 -0.36 -7.46 -1.97
CA VAL A 96 -1.27 -7.12 -0.88
C VAL A 96 -2.21 -8.28 -0.60
N ALA A 97 -2.28 -8.66 0.67
CA ALA A 97 -3.21 -9.65 1.18
C ALA A 97 -3.89 -9.12 2.44
N ILE A 98 -5.00 -9.75 2.83
CA ILE A 98 -5.66 -9.47 4.10
C ILE A 98 -5.60 -10.73 4.95
N LYS A 99 -5.25 -10.56 6.22
CA LYS A 99 -5.19 -11.67 7.17
C LYS A 99 -6.61 -12.17 7.47
N GLY A 100 -6.76 -13.50 7.52
CA GLY A 100 -8.00 -14.16 7.93
C GLY A 100 -8.79 -14.72 6.75
N ALA A 101 -10.09 -14.91 6.95
CA ALA A 101 -10.98 -15.56 5.97
C ALA A 101 -11.57 -14.59 4.93
N MET A 102 -11.45 -13.28 5.15
CA MET A 102 -11.91 -12.25 4.21
C MET A 102 -11.05 -12.24 2.96
N ARG A 103 -11.67 -11.88 1.84
CA ARG A 103 -11.00 -11.84 0.54
C ARG A 103 -11.10 -10.45 -0.06
N VAL A 104 -10.03 -9.97 -0.65
CA VAL A 104 -10.07 -8.76 -1.48
C VAL A 104 -10.87 -9.11 -2.74
N ILE A 105 -11.94 -8.35 -2.99
CA ILE A 105 -12.78 -8.48 -4.19
C ILE A 105 -12.66 -7.30 -5.13
N SER A 106 -12.13 -6.17 -4.64
CA SER A 106 -11.75 -5.01 -5.45
C SER A 106 -10.57 -4.29 -4.82
N GLY A 107 -9.72 -3.70 -5.66
CA GLY A 107 -8.47 -3.03 -5.27
C GLY A 107 -7.24 -3.66 -5.93
N PRO A 108 -6.08 -2.99 -5.87
CA PRO A 108 -4.87 -3.46 -6.51
C PRO A 108 -4.25 -4.64 -5.75
N SER A 109 -4.06 -5.79 -6.41
CA SER A 109 -3.36 -6.94 -5.80
C SER A 109 -1.87 -6.69 -5.59
N THR A 110 -1.32 -5.69 -6.27
CA THR A 110 0.06 -5.23 -6.12
C THR A 110 0.15 -3.71 -6.12
N VAL A 111 0.98 -3.16 -5.25
CA VAL A 111 1.32 -1.73 -5.22
C VAL A 111 2.80 -1.53 -5.52
N THR A 112 3.12 -0.50 -6.30
CA THR A 112 4.50 -0.08 -6.57
C THR A 112 4.77 1.19 -5.80
N VAL A 113 5.79 1.18 -4.95
CA VAL A 113 6.16 2.29 -4.09
C VAL A 113 7.43 2.93 -4.63
N GLU A 114 7.41 4.23 -4.80
CA GLU A 114 8.59 5.03 -5.14
C GLU A 114 9.16 5.69 -3.89
N ALA A 115 10.48 5.91 -3.86
CA ALA A 115 11.11 6.58 -2.72
C ALA A 115 10.63 8.04 -2.62
N GLY A 116 10.14 8.43 -1.44
CA GLY A 116 9.49 9.71 -1.18
C GLY A 116 8.07 9.83 -1.77
N GLY A 117 7.57 8.78 -2.43
CA GLY A 117 6.27 8.77 -3.07
C GLY A 117 5.11 8.50 -2.12
N SER A 118 3.89 8.79 -2.59
CA SER A 118 2.64 8.46 -1.93
C SER A 118 1.72 7.72 -2.89
N VAL A 119 1.16 6.60 -2.44
CA VAL A 119 0.25 5.75 -3.20
C VAL A 119 -1.07 5.61 -2.45
N ILE A 120 -2.19 5.87 -3.13
CA ILE A 120 -3.53 5.62 -2.59
C ILE A 120 -4.03 4.29 -3.15
N ALA A 121 -4.32 3.34 -2.27
CA ALA A 121 -4.86 2.02 -2.62
C ALA A 121 -6.08 1.69 -1.75
N ASN A 122 -7.25 1.77 -2.37
CA ASN A 122 -8.51 1.43 -1.70
C ASN A 122 -8.90 -0.01 -1.99
N TYR A 123 -9.57 -0.65 -1.03
CA TYR A 123 -9.96 -2.05 -1.13
C TYR A 123 -11.42 -2.24 -0.75
N VAL A 124 -12.07 -3.18 -1.45
CA VAL A 124 -13.33 -3.76 -1.03
C VAL A 124 -13.07 -5.22 -0.70
N VAL A 125 -13.54 -5.64 0.46
CA VAL A 125 -13.36 -7.00 0.98
C VAL A 125 -14.69 -7.67 1.15
N ASP A 126 -14.69 -8.96 0.86
CA ASP A 126 -15.80 -9.84 1.16
C ASP A 126 -15.76 -10.21 2.65
N SER A 127 -16.85 -9.94 3.37
CA SER A 127 -17.04 -10.29 4.78
C SER A 127 -17.03 -11.80 5.01
N GLY A 128 -17.24 -12.59 3.94
CA GLY A 128 -17.37 -14.03 4.02
C GLY A 128 -18.71 -14.48 4.61
N ILE A 129 -19.64 -13.54 4.86
CA ILE A 129 -20.98 -13.89 5.32
C ILE A 129 -21.67 -14.68 4.21
N ARG A 130 -22.09 -15.90 4.54
CA ARG A 130 -22.85 -16.81 3.70
C ARG A 130 -23.91 -17.45 4.59
N LEU A 131 -25.15 -16.96 4.57
CA LEU A 131 -26.27 -17.70 5.13
C LEU A 131 -27.01 -18.44 4.01
N PRO A 132 -27.59 -19.62 4.29
CA PRO A 132 -28.57 -20.21 3.39
C PRO A 132 -29.67 -19.19 3.11
N ALA A 133 -30.09 -19.06 1.85
CA ALA A 133 -31.27 -18.28 1.53
C ALA A 133 -32.46 -18.80 2.37
N PRO A 134 -33.34 -17.92 2.88
CA PRO A 134 -34.59 -18.37 3.48
C PRO A 134 -35.28 -19.31 2.48
N ALA A 135 -35.75 -20.47 2.95
CA ALA A 135 -36.56 -21.35 2.11
C ALA A 135 -37.67 -20.50 1.50
N ALA A 136 -37.81 -20.54 0.17
CA ALA A 136 -38.90 -19.85 -0.51
C ALA A 136 -40.20 -20.25 0.21
N GLY A 137 -40.87 -19.27 0.83
CA GLY A 137 -42.21 -19.49 1.33
C GLY A 137 -43.11 -19.97 0.18
N PRO A 138 -44.21 -20.70 0.47
CA PRO A 138 -45.08 -21.19 -0.57
C PRO A 138 -45.54 -20.02 -1.45
N VAL A 139 -45.14 -20.04 -2.72
CA VAL A 139 -45.59 -19.08 -3.73
C VAL A 139 -47.09 -19.34 -3.88
N SER A 140 -47.94 -18.42 -3.40
CA SER A 140 -49.37 -18.50 -3.67
C SER A 140 -49.57 -18.33 -5.18
N PRO A 141 -50.29 -19.25 -5.85
CA PRO A 141 -50.53 -19.13 -7.29
C PRO A 141 -51.33 -17.85 -7.60
N PRO A 142 -51.18 -17.28 -8.81
CA PRO A 142 -51.99 -16.15 -9.25
C PRO A 142 -53.47 -16.51 -9.15
N SER A 143 -54.28 -15.59 -8.62
CA SER A 143 -55.74 -15.70 -8.69
C SER A 143 -56.18 -15.13 -10.03
N ASP A 144 -56.66 -15.99 -10.92
CA ASP A 144 -57.38 -15.59 -12.13
C ASP A 144 -58.79 -15.06 -11.78
#